data_AF-A0A288R092-F1
#
_entry.id   AF-A0A288R092-F1
#
_cell.length_a   1.000
_cell.length_b   1.000
_cell.length_c   1.000
_cell.angle_alpha   90.00
_cell.angle_beta   90.00
_cell.angle_gamma   90.00
#
_symmetry.space_group_name_H-M   'P 1'
#
loop_
_entity.id
_entity.type
_entity.pdbx_description
1 polymer ?
#
loop_
_entity_poly.entity_id
_entity_poly.type
_entity_poly.pdbx_seq_one_letter_code
_entity_poly.pdbx_strand_id
1 'polypeptide(L)'
;IGMVRREVLDAYLRDRAAEAGAQVINGLFLHLDPPESGEGPYRLHYNLYDRGRPSAAGDRQTVEVDAVVGADGANSRVAKSIGAGDYDYAIAFQA
;
A
#
# COMPACT_ATOMS: atom_id res chain seq x y z
N ILE A 1 0.63 -29.36 1.98
CA ILE A 1 0.50 -27.89 1.88
C ILE A 1 0.87 -27.50 0.46
N GLY A 2 -0.01 -26.84 -0.29
CA GLY A 2 0.34 -26.31 -1.60
C GLY A 2 1.28 -25.12 -1.41
N MET A 3 2.57 -25.30 -1.69
CA MET A 3 3.52 -24.20 -1.68
C MET A 3 3.37 -23.40 -2.98
N VAL A 4 3.12 -22.11 -2.84
CA VAL A 4 2.99 -21.16 -3.96
C VAL A 4 4.24 -20.30 -4.04
N ARG A 5 4.66 -19.98 -5.26
CA ARG A 5 5.66 -18.94 -5.50
C ARG A 5 5.01 -17.58 -5.27
N ARG A 6 5.46 -16.85 -4.25
CA ARG A 6 4.84 -15.59 -3.83
C ARG A 6 4.83 -14.56 -4.94
N GLU A 7 5.92 -14.45 -5.70
CA GLU A 7 6.06 -13.54 -6.83
C GLU A 7 5.02 -13.80 -7.92
N VAL A 8 4.65 -15.08 -8.14
CA VAL A 8 3.62 -15.48 -9.12
C VAL A 8 2.23 -15.24 -8.56
N LEU A 9 1.97 -15.65 -7.31
CA LEU A 9 0.66 -15.47 -6.69
C LEU A 9 0.30 -13.99 -6.53
N ASP A 10 1.27 -13.16 -6.12
CA ASP A 10 1.03 -11.73 -5.86
C ASP A 10 0.83 -10.93 -7.14
N ALA A 11 1.47 -11.34 -8.24
CA ALA A 11 1.14 -10.81 -9.56
C ALA A 11 -0.28 -11.22 -9.97
N TYR A 12 -0.60 -12.51 -9.88
CA TYR A 12 -1.92 -13.05 -10.23
C TYR A 12 -3.06 -12.35 -9.47
N LEU A 13 -2.92 -12.14 -8.16
CA LEU A 13 -3.94 -11.45 -7.36
C LEU A 13 -4.10 -9.97 -7.73
N ARG A 14 -2.99 -9.27 -8.03
CA ARG A 14 -3.03 -7.86 -8.46
C ARG A 14 -3.69 -7.70 -9.83
N ASP A 15 -3.38 -8.58 -10.78
CA ASP A 15 -3.99 -8.55 -12.12
C ASP A 15 -5.51 -8.74 -12.02
N ARG A 16 -5.96 -9.68 -11.19
CA ARG A 16 -7.38 -9.90 -10.96
C ARG A 16 -8.08 -8.75 -10.25
N ALA A 17 -7.40 -8.06 -9.33
CA ALA A 17 -7.95 -6.85 -8.73
C ALA A 17 -8.16 -5.77 -9.80
N ALA A 18 -7.21 -5.61 -10.72
CA ALA A 18 -7.36 -4.70 -11.86
C ALA A 18 -8.51 -5.10 -12.79
N GLU A 19 -8.63 -6.39 -13.13
CA GLU A 19 -9.75 -6.93 -13.92
C GLU A 19 -11.11 -6.71 -13.25
N ALA A 20 -11.16 -6.75 -11.92
CA ALA A 20 -12.34 -6.43 -11.13
C ALA A 20 -12.64 -4.92 -11.00
N GLY A 21 -11.79 -4.05 -11.57
CA GLY A 21 -11.99 -2.61 -11.62
C GLY A 21 -11.17 -1.81 -10.60
N ALA A 22 -10.27 -2.43 -9.84
CA ALA A 22 -9.39 -1.70 -8.92
C ALA A 22 -8.33 -0.91 -9.70
N GLN A 23 -8.13 0.36 -9.32
CA GLN A 23 -7.00 1.14 -9.83
C GLN A 23 -5.70 0.69 -9.13
N VAL A 24 -4.86 -0.05 -9.85
CA VAL A 24 -3.57 -0.51 -9.31
C VAL A 24 -2.50 0.56 -9.52
N ILE A 25 -2.05 1.14 -8.41
CA ILE A 25 -0.99 2.17 -8.40
C ILE A 25 0.32 1.51 -7.97
N ASN A 26 1.33 1.58 -8.84
CA ASN A 26 2.69 1.19 -8.47
C ASN A 26 3.38 2.36 -7.77
N GLY A 27 3.41 2.35 -6.44
CA GLY A 27 4.01 3.42 -5.68
C GLY A 27 4.34 3.01 -4.25
N LEU A 28 5.01 3.92 -3.55
CA LEU A 28 5.41 3.77 -2.17
C LEU A 28 4.62 4.73 -1.29
N PHE A 29 3.72 4.18 -0.47
CA PHE A 29 3.01 4.94 0.56
C PHE A 29 4.00 5.53 1.58
N LEU A 30 3.86 6.82 1.90
CA LEU A 30 4.72 7.53 2.83
C LEU A 30 4.05 7.71 4.20
N HIS A 31 2.90 8.38 4.21
CA HIS A 31 2.08 8.65 5.39
C HIS A 31 0.67 9.08 4.93
N LEU A 32 -0.25 9.17 5.88
CA LEU A 32 -1.58 9.75 5.69
C LEU A 32 -1.81 10.86 6.70
N ASP A 33 -2.57 11.87 6.29
CA ASP A 33 -3.13 12.88 7.18
C ASP A 33 -4.57 12.48 7.53
N PRO A 34 -4.96 12.54 8.81
CA PRO A 34 -6.36 12.38 9.17
C PRO A 34 -7.19 13.59 8.68
N PRO A 35 -8.52 13.44 8.62
CA PRO A 35 -9.42 14.54 8.31
C PRO A 35 -9.21 15.76 9.24
N GLU A 36 -9.25 16.97 8.69
CA GLU A 36 -9.13 18.22 9.47
C GLU A 36 -10.33 18.43 10.42
N SER A 37 -11.52 17.96 10.02
CA SER A 37 -12.73 17.85 10.83
C SER A 37 -13.13 16.39 10.99
N GLY A 38 -13.78 16.02 12.09
CA GLY A 38 -14.14 14.63 12.41
C GLY A 38 -14.93 13.88 11.33
N GLU A 39 -15.53 14.61 10.39
CA GLU A 39 -16.04 14.09 9.12
C GLU A 39 -15.24 14.75 7.98
N GLY A 40 -14.56 13.95 7.17
CA GLY A 40 -13.74 14.41 6.02
C GLY A 40 -12.87 13.29 5.45
N PRO A 41 -12.21 13.52 4.30
CA PRO A 41 -11.38 12.51 3.66
C PRO A 41 -10.02 12.35 4.36
N TYR A 42 -9.46 11.15 4.27
CA TYR A 42 -8.05 10.91 4.54
C TYR A 42 -7.23 11.33 3.33
N ARG A 43 -6.12 12.05 3.57
CA ARG A 43 -5.19 12.42 2.51
C ARG A 43 -3.95 11.54 2.58
N LEU A 44 -3.73 10.72 1.56
CA LEU A 44 -2.58 9.83 1.45
C LEU A 44 -1.49 10.52 0.65
N HIS A 45 -0.25 10.36 1.11
CA HIS A 45 0.96 10.80 0.41
C HIS A 45 1.76 9.59 -0.05
N TYR A 46 2.10 9.54 -1.33
CA TYR A 46 2.87 8.42 -1.90
C TYR A 46 3.83 8.88 -2.99
N ASN A 47 4.89 8.10 -3.22
CA ASN A 47 5.74 8.28 -4.40
C ASN A 47 5.27 7.33 -5.50
N LEU A 48 4.82 7.88 -6.62
CA LEU A 48 4.46 7.13 -7.82
C LEU A 48 5.72 6.67 -8.55
N TYR A 49 5.80 5.38 -8.85
CA TYR A 49 6.89 4.84 -9.65
C TYR A 49 6.49 4.82 -11.12
N ASP A 50 7.07 5.74 -11.89
CA ASP A 50 6.92 5.75 -13.35
C ASP A 50 7.77 4.62 -13.96
N ARG A 51 7.13 3.80 -14.82
CA ARG A 51 7.81 2.71 -15.53
C ARG A 51 8.84 3.22 -16.55
N GLY A 52 8.90 4.53 -16.83
CA GLY A 52 9.77 5.14 -17.84
C GLY A 52 10.88 6.08 -17.33
N ARG A 53 10.94 6.42 -16.03
CA ARG A 53 11.96 7.36 -15.51
C ARG A 53 12.95 6.71 -14.52
N PRO A 54 14.26 6.98 -14.66
CA PRO A 54 15.31 6.37 -13.83
C PRO A 54 15.38 6.90 -12.39
N SER A 55 14.45 7.76 -11.97
CA SER A 55 14.44 8.30 -10.62
C SER A 55 13.97 7.22 -9.64
N ALA A 56 14.93 6.61 -8.93
CA ALA A 56 14.68 5.67 -7.85
C ALA A 56 13.77 6.23 -6.73
N ALA A 57 13.59 7.55 -6.67
CA ALA A 57 12.80 8.23 -5.65
C ALA A 57 11.27 8.20 -5.93
N GLY A 58 10.84 8.06 -7.19
CA GLY A 58 9.44 8.24 -7.61
C GLY A 58 8.94 9.69 -7.50
N ASP A 59 7.79 9.99 -8.12
CA ASP A 59 7.18 11.32 -8.13
C ASP A 59 6.17 11.46 -6.97
N ARG A 60 6.28 12.51 -6.15
CA ARG A 60 5.34 12.74 -5.03
C ARG A 60 3.93 13.00 -5.55
N GLN A 61 2.96 12.29 -4.99
CA GLN A 61 1.55 12.39 -5.32
C GLN A 61 0.70 12.37 -4.03
N THR A 62 -0.51 12.90 -4.13
CA THR A 62 -1.53 12.83 -3.08
C THR A 62 -2.85 12.30 -3.62
N VAL A 63 -3.61 11.61 -2.76
CA VAL A 63 -4.98 11.18 -3.06
C VAL A 63 -5.86 11.31 -1.83
N GLU A 64 -7.10 11.74 -2.01
CA GLU A 64 -8.12 11.81 -0.97
C GLU A 64 -9.05 10.60 -1.07
N VAL A 65 -9.32 9.96 0.07
CA VAL A 65 -10.16 8.76 0.17
C VAL A 65 -11.01 8.79 1.45
N ASP A 66 -12.16 8.13 1.41
CA ASP A 66 -13.05 8.05 2.58
C ASP A 66 -12.56 7.02 3.61
N ALA A 67 -11.84 5.99 3.15
CA ALA A 67 -11.37 4.89 3.98
C ALA A 67 -9.99 4.38 3.54
N VAL A 68 -9.21 3.92 4.51
CA VAL A 68 -7.88 3.32 4.31
C VAL A 68 -7.84 1.93 4.93
N VAL A 69 -7.40 0.94 4.16
CA VAL A 69 -7.17 -0.43 4.64
C VAL A 69 -5.67 -0.71 4.65
N GLY A 70 -5.11 -0.96 5.84
CA GLY A 70 -3.70 -1.32 6.02
C GLY A 70 -3.43 -2.76 5.59
N ALA A 71 -2.96 -2.95 4.35
CA ALA A 71 -2.60 -4.25 3.76
C ALA A 71 -1.10 -4.34 3.39
N ASP A 72 -0.24 -3.62 4.12
CA ASP A 72 1.19 -3.42 3.85
C ASP A 72 2.12 -4.32 4.69
N GLY A 73 1.56 -5.34 5.35
CA GLY A 73 2.30 -6.43 6.00
C GLY A 73 3.04 -6.03 7.28
N ALA A 74 4.06 -6.82 7.64
CA ALA A 74 4.76 -6.71 8.93
C ALA A 74 5.47 -5.37 9.17
N ASN A 75 5.82 -4.64 8.11
CA ASN A 75 6.46 -3.33 8.20
C ASN A 75 5.46 -2.19 7.95
N SER A 76 4.23 -2.35 8.44
CA SER A 76 3.12 -1.45 8.11
C SER A 76 3.44 0.00 8.46
N ARG A 77 3.35 0.87 7.45
CA ARG A 77 3.39 2.32 7.58
C ARG A 77 2.01 2.86 7.91
N VAL A 78 0.94 2.23 7.43
CA VAL A 78 -0.43 2.60 7.78
C VAL A 78 -0.64 2.47 9.30
N ALA A 79 -0.26 1.33 9.89
CA ALA A 79 -0.35 1.10 11.33
C ALA A 79 0.45 2.14 12.13
N LYS A 80 1.64 2.52 11.65
CA LYS A 80 2.45 3.58 12.26
C LYS A 80 1.79 4.95 12.16
N SER A 81 1.20 5.29 11.01
CA SER A 81 0.54 6.58 10.80
C SER A 81 -0.68 6.80 11.70
N ILE A 82 -1.39 5.72 12.07
CA ILE A 82 -2.56 5.81 12.96
C ILE A 82 -2.22 5.55 14.44
N GLY A 83 -0.95 5.32 14.77
CA GLY A 83 -0.53 5.02 16.13
C GLY A 83 -1.14 3.71 16.68
N ALA A 84 -1.21 2.66 15.87
CA ALA A 84 -1.86 1.38 16.23
C ALA A 84 -1.21 0.63 17.42
N GLY A 85 -0.06 1.11 17.91
CA GLY A 85 0.71 0.46 18.96
C GLY A 85 1.40 -0.81 18.48
N ASP A 86 1.69 -1.71 19.43
CA ASP A 86 2.25 -3.02 19.14
C ASP A 86 1.16 -3.95 18.61
N TYR A 87 1.49 -4.70 17.55
CA TYR A 87 0.60 -5.69 16.94
C TYR A 87 1.38 -6.95 16.56
N ASP A 88 0.72 -8.09 16.63
CA ASP A 88 1.30 -9.37 16.22
C ASP A 88 1.49 -9.40 14.70
N TYR A 89 2.67 -9.84 14.25
CA TYR A 89 2.96 -10.04 12.84
C TYR A 89 3.80 -11.29 12.62
N ALA A 90 3.70 -11.84 11.41
CA ALA A 90 4.53 -12.95 10.96
C ALA A 90 5.31 -12.52 9.72
N ILE A 91 6.57 -12.97 9.62
CA ILE A 91 7.42 -12.78 8.46
C ILE A 91 7.77 -14.16 7.91
N ALA A 92 7.51 -14.36 6.62
CA ALA A 92 7.94 -15.54 5.88
C ALA A 92 9.07 -15.15 4.93
N PHE A 93 10.14 -15.94 4.91
CA PHE A 93 11.25 -15.79 3.98
C PHE A 93 11.17 -16.86 2.90
N GLN A 94 11.43 -16.48 1.65
CA GLN A 94 11.68 -17.43 0.56
C GLN A 94 13.19 -17.50 0.33
N ALA A 95 13.74 -18.72 0.29
CA ALA A 95 15.12 -19.00 -0.09
C ALA A 95 15.21 -19.31 -1.59
#